data_AF-A0A920Q9U7-F1
#
_entry.id   AF-A0A920Q9U7-F1
#
_cell.length_a   1.000
_cell.length_b   1.000
_cell.length_c   1.000
_cell.angle_alpha   90.00
_cell.angle_beta   90.00
_cell.angle_gamma   90.00
#
_symmetry.space_group_name_H-M   'P 1'
#
loop_
_entity.id
_entity.type
_entity.pdbx_description
1 polymer ?
#
loop_
_entity_poly.entity_id
_entity_poly.type
_entity_poly.pdbx_seq_one_letter_code
_entity_poly.pdbx_strand_id
1 'polypeptide(L)'
;MRRLANEPISGMHRYMPNPGYLETRQSVADTLKTETGLEFAGGDVIMTCGAAAAANVVLKTILNDGDEVIILSPYFWEYLYYIDNHGGVSVVAECDDQFQPDLAKIEAP
;
A
#
# COMPACT_ATOMS: atom_id res chain seq x y z
N MET A 1 -8.24 -23.64 5.08
CA MET A 1 -9.32 -23.02 5.88
C MET A 1 -10.08 -24.02 6.74
N ARG A 2 -10.80 -25.01 6.18
CA ARG A 2 -11.55 -26.02 6.98
C ARG A 2 -10.75 -26.73 8.08
N ARG A 3 -9.50 -27.12 7.80
CA ARG A 3 -8.60 -27.78 8.77
C ARG A 3 -8.37 -26.92 10.03
N LEU A 4 -7.97 -25.66 9.85
CA LEU A 4 -7.71 -24.74 10.97
C LEU A 4 -8.98 -24.39 11.75
N ALA A 5 -10.14 -24.38 11.09
CA ALA A 5 -11.42 -24.16 11.76
C ALA A 5 -11.83 -25.35 12.66
N ASN A 6 -11.51 -26.57 12.25
CA ASN A 6 -11.82 -27.78 13.02
C ASN A 6 -10.74 -28.11 14.07
N GLU A 7 -9.50 -27.69 13.84
CA GLU A 7 -8.34 -27.95 14.70
C GLU A 7 -7.55 -26.64 14.90
N PRO A 8 -8.04 -25.71 15.74
CA PRO A 8 -7.38 -24.44 15.95
C PRO A 8 -6.07 -24.62 16.72
N ILE A 9 -5.04 -23.88 16.31
CA ILE A 9 -3.80 -23.80 17.08
C ILE A 9 -4.10 -23.04 18.37
N SER A 10 -3.71 -23.60 19.52
CA SER A 10 -3.95 -22.98 20.82
C SER A 10 -3.39 -21.56 20.86
N GLY A 11 -4.25 -20.59 21.18
CA GLY A 11 -3.90 -19.18 21.27
C GLY A 11 -3.89 -18.39 19.96
N MET A 12 -4.24 -18.98 18.81
CA MET A 12 -4.22 -18.29 17.51
C MET A 12 -5.20 -17.11 17.38
N HIS A 13 -6.23 -17.08 18.22
CA HIS A 13 -7.23 -16.00 18.29
C HIS A 13 -6.81 -14.82 19.17
N ARG A 14 -5.64 -14.92 19.82
CA ARG A 14 -5.10 -13.87 20.69
C ARG A 14 -4.49 -12.75 19.83
N TYR A 15 -4.06 -11.68 20.50
CA TYR A 15 -3.34 -10.60 19.83
C TYR A 15 -2.09 -11.11 19.12
N MET A 16 -2.04 -10.81 17.83
CA MET A 16 -0.85 -10.89 16.98
C MET A 16 0.03 -9.64 17.21
N PRO A 17 1.35 -9.72 16.96
CA PRO A 17 2.17 -8.52 16.82
C PRO A 17 1.55 -7.51 15.85
N ASN A 18 1.58 -6.22 16.20
CA ASN A 18 0.98 -5.15 15.39
C ASN A 18 1.33 -5.19 13.89
N PRO A 19 2.60 -5.38 13.46
CA PRO A 19 2.95 -5.41 12.04
C PRO A 19 2.55 -6.70 11.32
N GLY A 20 2.11 -7.74 12.04
CA GLY A 20 1.88 -9.08 11.48
C GLY A 20 2.83 -10.14 12.02
N TYR A 21 2.45 -11.41 11.87
CA TYR A 21 3.30 -12.56 12.17
C TYR A 21 4.61 -12.49 11.37
N LEU A 22 5.72 -12.82 12.04
CA LEU A 22 7.05 -12.74 11.43
C LEU A 22 7.18 -13.71 10.25
N GLU A 23 6.66 -14.93 10.35
CA GLU A 23 6.73 -15.89 9.24
C GLU A 23 6.04 -15.36 7.97
N THR A 24 4.89 -14.71 8.12
CA THR A 24 4.13 -14.15 7.00
C THR A 24 4.89 -12.99 6.37
N ARG A 25 5.41 -12.08 7.20
CA ARG A 25 6.20 -10.94 6.73
C ARG A 25 7.47 -11.36 6.02
N GLN A 26 8.18 -12.37 6.54
CA GLN A 26 9.38 -12.89 5.90
C GLN A 26 9.06 -13.54 4.54
N SER A 27 7.98 -14.32 4.47
CA SER A 27 7.55 -14.92 3.20
C SER A 27 7.21 -13.87 2.13
N VAL A 28 6.63 -12.72 2.53
CA VAL A 28 6.38 -11.60 1.60
C VAL A 28 7.70 -10.96 1.18
N ALA A 29 8.63 -10.71 2.10
CA ALA A 29 9.95 -10.15 1.79
C ALA A 29 10.74 -11.04 0.81
N ASP A 30 10.75 -12.36 1.01
CA ASP A 30 11.41 -13.31 0.12
C ASP A 30 10.77 -13.33 -1.29
N THR A 31 9.45 -13.15 -1.36
CA THR A 31 8.71 -13.04 -2.63
C THR A 31 9.11 -11.76 -3.36
N LEU A 32 9.09 -10.61 -2.67
CA LEU A 32 9.52 -9.32 -3.24
C LEU A 32 10.96 -9.36 -3.73
N LYS A 33 11.85 -10.01 -2.98
CA LYS A 33 13.24 -10.23 -3.39
C LYS A 33 13.33 -11.02 -4.69
N THR A 34 12.54 -12.07 -4.81
CA THR A 34 12.51 -12.91 -6.02
C THR A 34 12.00 -12.15 -7.24
N GLU A 35 10.96 -11.31 -7.07
CA GLU A 35 10.33 -10.57 -8.16
C GLU A 35 11.14 -9.35 -8.61
N THR A 36 11.75 -8.63 -7.67
CA THR A 36 12.41 -7.34 -7.94
C THR A 36 13.95 -7.45 -7.99
N GLY A 37 14.53 -8.52 -7.43
CA GLY A 37 15.97 -8.66 -7.25
C GLY A 37 16.56 -7.84 -6.11
N LEU A 38 15.74 -7.12 -5.33
CA LEU A 38 16.16 -6.27 -4.22
C LEU A 38 16.08 -7.01 -2.89
N GLU A 39 16.95 -6.67 -1.93
CA GLU A 39 16.93 -7.28 -0.60
C GLU A 39 15.83 -6.65 0.27
N PHE A 40 14.99 -7.48 0.88
CA PHE A 40 13.99 -7.08 1.86
C PHE A 40 14.06 -8.01 3.07
N ALA A 41 13.85 -7.47 4.26
CA ALA A 41 13.69 -8.22 5.50
C ALA A 41 12.22 -8.22 5.94
N GLY A 42 11.81 -9.20 6.76
CA GLY A 42 10.48 -9.18 7.38
C GLY A 42 10.21 -7.90 8.19
N GLY A 43 11.26 -7.22 8.68
CA GLY A 43 11.17 -5.92 9.35
C GLY A 43 10.71 -4.76 8.46
N ASP A 44 10.85 -4.88 7.14
CA ASP A 44 10.47 -3.87 6.15
C ASP A 44 9.01 -4.02 5.70
N VAL A 45 8.32 -5.06 6.17
CA VAL A 45 6.95 -5.42 5.77
C VAL A 45 5.98 -5.17 6.92
N ILE A 46 4.84 -4.55 6.63
CA ILE A 46 3.69 -4.45 7.54
C ILE A 46 2.49 -5.08 6.85
N MET A 47 1.86 -6.04 7.52
CA MET A 47 0.64 -6.68 7.04
C MET A 47 -0.57 -5.80 7.31
N THR A 48 -1.42 -5.62 6.31
CA THR A 48 -2.61 -4.78 6.39
C THR A 48 -3.86 -5.55 5.95
N CYS A 49 -5.04 -4.99 6.23
CA CYS A 49 -6.32 -5.55 5.79
C CYS A 49 -6.61 -5.16 4.32
N GLY A 50 -5.70 -5.52 3.42
CA GLY A 50 -5.79 -5.23 1.99
C GLY A 50 -5.17 -3.90 1.55
N ALA A 51 -5.09 -3.71 0.23
CA ALA A 51 -4.36 -2.60 -0.38
C ALA A 51 -4.93 -1.21 -0.01
N ALA A 52 -6.26 -1.08 0.14
CA ALA A 52 -6.90 0.17 0.56
C ALA A 52 -6.44 0.60 1.97
N ALA A 53 -6.33 -0.35 2.91
CA ALA A 53 -5.80 -0.08 4.24
C ALA A 53 -4.32 0.31 4.19
N ALA A 54 -3.52 -0.37 3.35
CA ALA A 54 -2.12 -0.02 3.14
C ALA A 54 -1.95 1.41 2.60
N ALA A 55 -2.71 1.78 1.57
CA ALA A 55 -2.66 3.11 0.99
C ALA A 55 -2.99 4.20 2.03
N ASN A 56 -4.02 3.99 2.85
CA ASN A 56 -4.37 4.94 3.91
C ASN A 56 -3.28 5.05 4.98
N VAL A 57 -2.67 3.94 5.40
CA VAL A 57 -1.55 3.98 6.36
C VAL A 57 -0.36 4.75 5.78
N VAL A 58 0.00 4.50 4.52
CA VAL A 58 1.11 5.18 3.84
C VAL A 58 0.84 6.68 3.74
N LEU A 59 -0.31 7.08 3.19
CA LEU A 59 -0.67 8.49 3.03
C LEU A 59 -0.71 9.21 4.38
N LYS A 60 -1.30 8.60 5.40
CA LYS A 60 -1.30 9.18 6.76
C LYS A 60 0.10 9.38 7.33
N THR A 61 1.05 8.55 6.93
CA THR A 61 2.44 8.59 7.44
C THR A 61 3.26 9.68 6.77
N ILE A 62 3.02 9.96 5.49
CA ILE A 62 3.88 10.84 4.69
C ILE A 62 3.30 12.22 4.40
N LEU A 63 1.98 12.40 4.48
CA LEU A 63 1.31 13.66 4.12
C LEU A 63 1.18 14.62 5.31
N ASN A 64 1.40 15.90 5.03
CA ASN A 64 0.92 17.03 5.81
C ASN A 64 -0.30 17.67 5.14
N ASP A 65 -1.04 18.47 5.91
CA ASP A 65 -2.19 19.21 5.40
C ASP A 65 -1.77 20.17 4.26
N GLY A 66 -2.43 20.03 3.11
CA GLY A 66 -2.16 20.80 1.90
C GLY A 66 -1.10 20.20 0.98
N ASP A 67 -0.44 19.10 1.35
CA ASP A 67 0.53 18.44 0.47
C ASP A 67 -0.16 17.92 -0.80
N GLU A 68 0.45 18.18 -1.95
CA GLU A 68 -0.08 17.75 -3.25
C GLU A 68 0.31 16.29 -3.55
N VAL A 69 -0.66 15.52 -4.05
CA VAL A 69 -0.46 14.14 -4.49
C VAL A 69 -0.85 14.03 -5.95
N ILE A 70 0.15 13.77 -6.78
CA ILE A 70 -0.04 13.58 -8.23
C ILE A 70 -0.65 12.19 -8.48
N ILE A 71 -1.75 12.16 -9.23
CA ILE A 71 -2.39 10.92 -9.70
C ILE A 71 -2.50 10.91 -11.22
N LEU A 72 -2.19 9.76 -11.81
CA LEU A 72 -2.14 9.60 -13.26
C LEU A 72 -3.49 9.14 -13.81
N SER A 73 -4.09 9.92 -14.72
CA SER A 73 -5.38 9.57 -15.35
C SER A 73 -5.19 8.64 -16.54
N PRO A 74 -5.96 7.53 -16.65
CA PRO A 74 -7.07 7.11 -15.78
C PRO A 74 -6.58 6.39 -14.50
N TYR A 75 -7.20 6.70 -13.36
CA TYR A 75 -6.82 6.17 -12.04
C TYR A 75 -7.95 5.39 -11.35
N PHE A 76 -7.59 4.66 -10.30
CA PHE A 76 -8.55 4.08 -9.37
C PHE A 76 -9.24 5.18 -8.56
N TRP A 77 -10.56 5.31 -8.72
CA TRP A 77 -11.34 6.44 -8.20
C TRP A 77 -11.18 6.69 -6.70
N GLU A 78 -10.95 5.66 -5.89
CA GLU A 78 -10.79 5.80 -4.43
C GLU A 78 -9.53 6.56 -4.02
N TYR A 79 -8.53 6.71 -4.90
CA TYR A 79 -7.32 7.48 -4.58
C TYR A 79 -7.64 8.91 -4.15
N LEU A 80 -8.63 9.55 -4.77
CA LEU A 80 -9.10 10.88 -4.38
C LEU A 80 -9.49 10.94 -2.91
N TYR A 81 -10.25 9.94 -2.44
CA TYR A 81 -10.74 9.87 -1.07
C TYR A 81 -9.63 9.51 -0.09
N TYR A 82 -8.70 8.64 -0.48
CA TYR A 82 -7.57 8.30 0.39
C TYR A 82 -6.65 9.49 0.61
N ILE A 83 -6.46 10.34 -0.40
CA ILE A 83 -5.67 11.58 -0.31
C ILE A 83 -6.40 12.61 0.55
N ASP A 84 -7.67 12.89 0.25
CA ASP A 84 -8.51 13.86 0.98
C ASP A 84 -8.64 13.52 2.47
N ASN A 85 -8.79 12.23 2.81
CA ASN A 85 -8.87 11.75 4.20
C ASN A 85 -7.67 12.16 5.06
N HIS A 86 -6.50 12.39 4.45
CA HIS A 86 -5.26 12.73 5.13
C HIS A 86 -4.78 14.15 4.83
N GLY A 87 -5.70 15.03 4.39
CA GLY A 87 -5.43 16.46 4.19
C GLY A 87 -4.66 16.80 2.92
N GLY A 88 -4.38 15.81 2.06
CA GLY A 88 -3.69 16.04 0.80
C GLY A 88 -4.60 16.64 -0.28
N VAL A 89 -3.99 17.30 -1.26
CA VAL A 89 -4.67 17.86 -2.43
C VAL A 89 -4.36 17.00 -3.64
N SER A 90 -5.39 16.46 -4.30
CA SER A 90 -5.20 15.63 -5.51
C SER A 90 -4.88 16.51 -6.72
N VAL A 91 -3.76 16.25 -7.38
CA VAL A 91 -3.36 16.87 -8.66
C VAL A 91 -3.41 15.80 -9.75
N VAL A 92 -4.27 15.97 -10.74
CA VAL A 92 -4.46 14.96 -11.80
C VAL A 92 -3.56 15.29 -12.98
N ALA A 93 -2.61 14.41 -13.28
CA ALA A 93 -1.82 14.47 -14.51
C ALA A 93 -2.36 13.44 -15.52
N GLU A 94 -2.65 13.88 -16.74
CA GLU A 94 -3.16 12.99 -17.79
C GLU A 94 -2.04 12.15 -18.40
N CYS A 95 -2.28 10.87 -18.63
CA CYS A 95 -1.41 10.03 -19.45
C CYS A 95 -1.62 10.27 -20.95
N ASP A 96 -0.71 9.73 -21.75
CA ASP A 96 -0.86 9.64 -23.21
C ASP A 96 -1.85 8.53 -23.62
N ASP A 97 -2.06 8.37 -24.93
CA ASP A 97 -2.95 7.35 -25.51
C ASP A 97 -2.51 5.90 -25.22
N GLN A 98 -1.28 5.69 -24.72
CA GLN A 98 -0.73 4.41 -24.30
C GLN A 98 -0.73 4.24 -22.77
N PHE A 99 -1.39 5.15 -22.05
CA PHE A 99 -1.44 5.18 -20.59
C PHE A 99 -0.05 5.34 -19.94
N GLN A 100 0.91 5.97 -20.63
CA GLN A 100 2.19 6.34 -20.04
C GLN A 100 2.10 7.75 -19.42
N PRO A 101 2.85 8.01 -18.33
CA PRO A 101 2.88 9.33 -17.72
C PRO A 101 3.46 10.38 -18.70
N ASP A 102 2.71 11.45 -18.97
CA ASP A 102 3.22 12.63 -19.68
C ASP A 102 4.04 13.49 -18.71
N LEU A 103 5.37 13.44 -18.86
CA LEU A 103 6.29 14.14 -17.97
C LEU A 103 6.07 15.66 -17.97
N ALA A 104 5.66 16.24 -19.10
CA ALA A 104 5.41 17.68 -19.17
C ALA A 104 4.21 18.08 -18.31
N LYS A 105 3.20 17.20 -18.21
CA LYS A 105 2.02 17.41 -17.36
C LYS A 105 2.29 17.15 -15.88
N ILE A 106 3.35 16.40 -15.54
CA ILE A 106 3.79 16.18 -14.16
C ILE A 106 4.64 17.37 -13.67
N GLU A 107 5.47 17.94 -14.55
CA GLU A 107 6.36 19.07 -14.22
C GLU A 107 5.65 20.44 -14.21
N ALA A 108 4.44 20.52 -14.75
CA ALA A 108 3.61 21.72 -14.77
C ALA A 108 2.47 21.60 -13.72
N PRO A 109 2.74 21.81 -12.42
CA PRO A 109 1.70 21.85 -11.39
C PRO A 109 0.72 23.01 -11.62
#